data_AF-A0A821MS08-F1
#
_entry.id   AF-A0A821MS08-F1
#
_cell.length_a   1.000
_cell.length_b   1.000
_cell.length_c   1.000
_cell.angle_alpha   90.00
_cell.angle_beta   90.00
_cell.angle_gamma   90.00
#
_symmetry.space_group_name_H-M   'P 1'
#
loop_
_entity.id
_entity.type
_entity.pdbx_description
1 polymer ?
#
loop_
_entity_poly.entity_id
_entity_poly.type
_entity_poly.pdbx_seq_one_letter_code
_entity_poly.pdbx_strand_id
1 'polypeptide(L)' 'GQCPSSIHSDVDESVPDAVSCLGIVPHTIRGFLSRYSTVLPTGEAFSQCVACSPT' A
#
# COMPACT_ATOMS: atom_id res chain seq x y z
N GLY A 1 -24.20 6.18 -1.52
CA GLY A 1 -23.81 4.86 -1.00
C GLY A 1 -22.48 5.02 -0.32
N GLN A 2 -22.44 4.90 1.01
CA GLN A 2 -21.20 4.87 1.77
C GLN A 2 -20.83 3.40 1.97
N CYS A 3 -19.62 3.02 1.57
CA CYS A 3 -19.07 1.71 1.90
C CYS A 3 -18.43 1.83 3.30
N PRO A 4 -18.90 1.08 4.30
CA PRO A 4 -18.30 1.09 5.63
C PRO A 4 -16.97 0.34 5.55
N SER A 5 -15.86 1.04 5.75
CA SER A 5 -14.55 0.41 5.94
C SER A 5 -14.53 -0.26 7.32
N SER A 6 -15.01 -1.50 7.38
CA SER A 6 -14.70 -2.43 8.45
C SER A 6 -13.19 -2.53 8.57
N ILE A 7 -12.65 -2.21 9.74
CA ILE A 7 -11.25 -2.48 10.08
C ILE A 7 -11.19 -3.99 10.30
N HIS A 8 -11.04 -4.73 9.21
CA HIS A 8 -10.69 -6.13 9.26
C HIS A 8 -9.19 -6.19 9.49
N SER A 9 -8.78 -6.58 10.70
CA SER A 9 -7.41 -7.04 10.95
C SER A 9 -7.28 -8.47 10.44
N ASP A 10 -7.52 -8.65 9.14
CA ASP A 10 -6.92 -9.74 8.39
C ASP A 10 -5.67 -9.17 7.77
N VAL A 11 -4.53 -9.79 8.06
CA VAL A 11 -3.30 -9.54 7.32
C VAL A 11 -3.63 -9.94 5.88
N ASP A 12 -3.85 -8.95 5.03
CA ASP A 12 -4.04 -9.14 3.60
C ASP A 12 -2.81 -9.90 3.08
N GLU A 13 -3.01 -11.13 2.62
CA GLU A 13 -1.98 -11.98 1.99
C GLU A 13 -1.72 -11.43 0.57
N SER A 14 -1.35 -10.15 0.49
CA SER A 14 -0.96 -9.45 -0.72
C SER A 14 0.51 -9.07 -0.58
N VAL A 15 1.40 -9.97 -1.02
CA VAL A 15 2.86 -9.83 -1.08
C VAL A 15 3.46 -9.11 0.16
N PRO A 16 3.90 -9.84 1.21
CA PRO A 16 4.53 -9.19 2.36
C PRO A 16 5.68 -8.32 1.84
N ASP A 17 5.71 -7.06 2.27
CA ASP A 17 6.77 -6.11 1.92
C ASP A 17 8.11 -6.85 1.86
N ALA A 18 8.75 -6.83 0.70
CA ALA A 18 9.93 -7.67 0.49
C ALA A 18 10.96 -7.38 1.57
N VAL A 19 11.29 -8.37 2.39
CA VAL A 19 12.22 -8.20 3.51
C VAL A 19 13.63 -8.47 2.99
N SER A 20 14.46 -7.43 3.01
CA SER A 20 15.89 -7.52 2.73
C SER A 20 16.69 -7.67 4.02
N CYS A 21 18.02 -7.86 3.91
CA CYS A 21 18.90 -7.81 5.07
C CYS A 21 18.92 -6.45 5.79
N LEU A 22 18.38 -5.40 5.17
CA LEU A 22 18.21 -4.06 5.75
C LEU A 22 16.80 -3.80 6.29
N GLY A 23 15.91 -4.81 6.26
CA GLY A 23 14.52 -4.70 6.68
C GLY A 23 13.54 -4.63 5.50
N ILE A 24 12.32 -4.15 5.78
CA ILE A 24 11.22 -4.09 4.80
C ILE A 24 11.52 -3.13 3.65
N VAL A 25 11.08 -3.50 2.46
CA VAL A 25 11.12 -2.67 1.26
C VAL A 25 9.68 -2.37 0.84
N PRO A 26 9.08 -1.29 1.37
CA PRO A 26 7.70 -0.98 1.09
C PRO A 26 7.50 -0.43 -0.32
N HIS A 27 6.38 -0.78 -0.93
CA HIS A 27 5.99 -0.23 -2.24
C HIS A 27 5.77 1.28 -2.18
N THR A 28 5.18 1.78 -1.09
CA THR A 28 4.94 3.21 -0.89
C THR A 28 4.91 3.53 0.61
N ILE A 29 5.36 4.74 0.99
CA ILE A 29 5.32 5.24 2.37
C ILE A 29 4.51 6.53 2.41
N ARG A 30 3.50 6.61 3.29
CA ARG A 30 2.73 7.84 3.56
C ARG A 30 2.85 8.24 5.02
N GLY A 31 3.39 9.43 5.29
CA GLY A 31 3.55 9.98 6.63
C GLY A 31 2.55 11.10 6.93
N PHE A 32 2.06 11.14 8.18
CA PHE A 32 1.17 12.18 8.69
C PHE A 32 1.83 12.88 9.89
N LEU A 33 2.33 14.10 9.67
CA LEU A 33 3.08 14.85 10.69
C LEU A 33 2.26 15.19 11.93
N SER A 34 1.00 15.62 11.76
CA SER A 34 0.11 16.01 12.87
C SER A 34 -0.18 14.87 13.85
N ARG A 35 0.01 13.62 13.42
CA ARG A 35 -0.23 12.42 14.23
C ARG A 35 1.03 11.57 14.42
N TYR A 36 2.17 12.02 13.91
CA TYR A 36 3.43 11.27 13.85
C TYR A 36 3.22 9.80 13.43
N SER A 37 2.36 9.57 12.43
CA SER A 37 1.98 8.22 12.01
C SER A 37 2.42 7.93 10.58
N THR A 38 2.72 6.66 10.31
CA THR A 38 3.15 6.16 9.01
C THR A 38 2.21 5.04 8.57
N VAL A 39 1.85 5.04 7.28
CA VAL A 39 1.07 3.99 6.63
C VAL A 39 1.87 3.49 5.42
N LEU A 40 1.89 2.17 5.22
CA LEU A 40 2.58 1.50 4.11
C LEU A 40 1.53 0.92 3.14
N PRO A 41 0.93 1.74 2.26
CA PRO A 41 -0.05 1.24 1.32
C PRO A 41 0.61 0.48 0.16
N THR A 42 -0.02 -0.61 -0.25
CA THR A 42 0.30 -1.35 -1.47
C THR A 42 -0.88 -1.22 -2.44
N GLY A 43 -0.59 -1.29 -3.75
CA GLY A 43 -1.61 -1.27 -4.79
C GLY A 43 -1.11 -1.93 -6.07
N GLU A 44 -2.02 -2.50 -6.83
CA GLU A 44 -1.73 -3.15 -8.09
C GLU A 44 -1.48 -2.14 -9.22
N ALA A 45 -0.77 -2.58 -10.26
CA ALA A 45 -0.58 -1.79 -11.46
C ALA A 45 -1.92 -1.51 -12.16
N PHE A 46 -2.21 -0.25 -12.47
CA PHE A 46 -3.45 0.13 -13.13
C PHE A 46 -3.34 -0.12 -14.65
N SER A 47 -4.24 -0.96 -15.19
CA SER A 47 -4.20 -1.41 -16.59
C SER A 47 -4.43 -0.29 -17.62
N GLN A 48 -5.03 0.84 -17.21
CA GLN A 48 -5.22 2.02 -18.05
C GLN A 48 -4.41 3.22 -17.53
N CYS A 49 -3.30 2.96 -16.83
CA CYS A 49 -2.42 4.01 -16.36
C CYS A 49 -1.81 4.77 -17.53
N VAL A 50 -2.13 6.05 -17.65
CA VAL A 50 -1.57 6.95 -18.69
C VAL A 50 -0.04 7.00 -18.69
N ALA A 51 0.61 6.62 -17.60
CA ALA A 51 2.06 6.63 -17.46
C ALA A 51 2.72 5.26 -17.74
N CYS A 52 2.04 4.14 -17.51
CA CYS A 52 2.70 2.82 -17.53
C CYS A 52 1.87 1.66 -18.10
N SER A 53 0.64 1.89 -18.59
CA SER A 53 -0.10 0.84 -19.29
C SER A 53 0.61 0.46 -20.60
N PRO A 54 0.54 -0.80 -21.03
CA PRO A 54 0.95 -1.19 -22.38
C PRO A 54 0.22 -0.37 -23.45
N THR A 55 0.92 0.02 -24.50
CA THR A 55 0.35 0.71 -25.68
C THR A 55 -0.22 -0.27 -26.69
#